data_AF-V8C9R8-F1
#
_entry.id   AF-V8C9R8-F1
#
_cell.length_a   1.000
_cell.length_b   1.000
_cell.length_c   1.000
_cell.angle_alpha   90.00
_cell.angle_beta   90.00
_cell.angle_gamma   90.00
#
_symmetry.space_group_name_H-M   'P 1'
#
loop_
_entity.id
_entity.type
_entity.pdbx_description
1 polymer ?
#
loop_
_entity_poly.entity_id
_entity_poly.type
_entity_poly.pdbx_seq_one_letter_code
_entity_poly.pdbx_strand_id
1 'polypeptide(L)'
;MCFQIIAITDRKLCKSQSTNTKNTAKDIDKFLARLELLAKSGVDSVILREKDLRESEYLALAKEAIRIFESANKANKTNSADTNKANANNSSNECKLILHNFIEVAYKLEYPFFHAPFCVLEDLVSNKISTQKISENGVLGVSIHSLEELAVALDFGVDYVIAGNVFESACKEGVQGRGVEFLREILARLGQHKNDLTKDFAKNLPIYAVGGICKENLAMLCKDIKNALPNSRTQASNNAKTSVQEVKTMEAKKIARAKIAGVCMRSALMECENPKAYIAQCKEIITKEIYKDF
;
A
#
# COMPACT_ATOMS: atom_id res chain seq x y z
N MET A 1 14.07 -2.28 -0.40
CA MET A 1 12.96 -1.50 -0.98
C MET A 1 12.89 -0.16 -0.28
N CYS A 2 12.50 0.90 -0.99
CA CYS A 2 12.11 2.15 -0.35
C CYS A 2 10.69 2.01 0.21
N PHE A 3 10.46 2.42 1.44
CA PHE A 3 9.17 2.53 2.11
C PHE A 3 8.21 3.40 1.30
N GLN A 4 7.10 2.81 0.86
CA GLN A 4 6.17 3.42 -0.08
C GLN A 4 4.96 4.04 0.61
N ILE A 5 4.33 4.98 -0.09
CA ILE A 5 3.04 5.56 0.30
C ILE A 5 2.02 5.26 -0.80
N ILE A 6 0.96 4.55 -0.42
CA ILE A 6 -0.17 4.21 -1.29
C ILE A 6 -1.38 5.07 -0.90
N ALA A 7 -1.95 5.79 -1.86
CA ALA A 7 -3.23 6.47 -1.66
C ALA A 7 -4.39 5.49 -1.88
N ILE A 8 -5.43 5.59 -1.07
CA ILE A 8 -6.69 4.86 -1.30
C ILE A 8 -7.79 5.90 -1.52
N THR A 9 -8.55 5.77 -2.60
CA THR A 9 -9.60 6.75 -2.92
C THR A 9 -10.88 6.52 -2.11
N ASP A 10 -11.65 7.59 -1.99
CA ASP A 10 -13.06 7.59 -1.64
C ASP A 10 -13.66 8.90 -2.15
N ARG A 11 -14.43 8.84 -3.25
CA ARG A 11 -14.96 10.07 -3.87
C ARG A 11 -15.87 10.86 -2.96
N LYS A 12 -16.47 10.25 -1.94
CA LYS A 12 -17.38 10.95 -1.02
C LYS A 12 -16.65 11.98 -0.17
N LEU A 13 -15.34 11.86 -0.03
CA LEU A 13 -14.49 12.83 0.69
C LEU A 13 -14.18 14.08 -0.16
N CYS A 14 -14.45 14.07 -1.46
CA CYS A 14 -14.27 15.23 -2.35
C CYS A 14 -15.51 16.13 -2.46
N LYS A 15 -16.56 15.86 -1.66
CA LYS A 15 -17.83 16.59 -1.72
C LYS A 15 -17.71 18.04 -1.26
N SER A 16 -18.47 18.92 -1.89
CA SER A 16 -18.60 20.32 -1.46
C SER A 16 -19.27 20.40 -0.08
N GLN A 17 -18.77 21.23 0.83
CA GLN A 17 -19.46 21.57 2.10
C GLN A 17 -20.76 22.41 1.91
N SER A 18 -21.36 22.43 0.72
CA SER A 18 -22.51 23.27 0.41
C SER A 18 -23.81 22.47 0.36
N THR A 19 -24.65 22.77 1.34
CA THR A 19 -26.11 22.60 1.48
C THR A 19 -26.92 22.16 0.24
N ASN A 20 -27.74 21.13 0.46
CA ASN A 20 -29.07 20.87 -0.14
C ASN A 20 -29.27 20.73 -1.66
N THR A 21 -28.25 20.64 -2.51
CA THR A 21 -28.44 20.19 -3.90
C THR A 21 -27.44 19.11 -4.30
N LYS A 22 -27.95 17.94 -4.70
CA LYS A 22 -27.18 16.82 -5.26
C LYS A 22 -26.64 17.19 -6.65
N ASN A 23 -25.62 18.04 -6.74
CA ASN A 23 -24.96 18.32 -8.00
C ASN A 23 -23.82 17.30 -8.23
N THR A 24 -24.21 16.09 -8.65
CA THR A 24 -23.34 14.92 -8.80
C THR A 24 -22.24 15.12 -9.85
N ALA A 25 -22.47 15.93 -10.90
CA ALA A 25 -21.47 16.26 -11.92
C ALA A 25 -20.29 17.03 -11.32
N LYS A 26 -20.58 18.00 -10.43
CA LYS A 26 -19.52 18.79 -9.78
C LYS A 26 -18.67 17.96 -8.81
N ASP A 27 -19.26 16.92 -8.21
CA ASP A 27 -18.54 16.02 -7.29
C ASP A 27 -17.59 15.08 -8.04
N ILE A 28 -17.99 14.57 -9.22
CA ILE A 28 -17.10 13.72 -10.04
C ILE A 28 -15.91 14.53 -10.59
N ASP A 29 -16.13 15.76 -11.06
CA ASP A 29 -15.05 16.61 -11.57
C ASP A 29 -14.00 16.91 -10.49
N LYS A 30 -14.45 17.20 -9.25
CA LYS A 30 -13.55 17.38 -8.10
C LYS A 30 -12.76 16.12 -7.80
N PHE A 31 -13.39 14.95 -7.89
CA PHE A 31 -12.73 13.68 -7.67
C PHE A 31 -11.68 13.40 -8.76
N LEU A 32 -11.99 13.63 -10.03
CA LEU A 32 -11.04 13.48 -11.14
C LEU A 32 -9.86 14.45 -10.99
N ALA A 33 -10.13 15.72 -10.63
CA ALA A 33 -9.07 16.67 -10.30
C ALA A 33 -8.21 16.19 -9.13
N ARG A 34 -8.81 15.53 -8.12
CA ARG A 34 -8.05 14.93 -7.02
C ARG A 34 -7.16 13.78 -7.49
N LEU A 35 -7.62 12.93 -8.41
CA LEU A 35 -6.80 11.87 -9.01
C LEU A 35 -5.59 12.45 -9.75
N GLU A 36 -5.77 13.55 -10.50
CA GLU A 36 -4.65 14.23 -11.16
C GLU A 36 -3.60 14.76 -10.17
N LEU A 37 -4.06 15.36 -9.06
CA LEU A 37 -3.15 15.84 -8.01
C LEU A 37 -2.39 14.67 -7.38
N LEU A 38 -3.05 13.54 -7.12
CA LEU A 38 -2.41 12.36 -6.56
C LEU A 38 -1.39 11.75 -7.52
N ALA A 39 -1.72 11.61 -8.80
CA ALA A 39 -0.81 11.09 -9.83
C ALA A 39 0.50 11.91 -9.93
N LYS A 40 0.45 13.21 -9.58
CA LYS A 40 1.60 14.15 -9.61
C LYS A 40 2.19 14.45 -8.22
N SER A 41 1.69 13.79 -7.17
CA SER A 41 2.05 14.09 -5.76
C SER A 41 3.32 13.41 -5.27
N GLY A 42 3.76 12.35 -5.96
CA GLY A 42 4.87 11.51 -5.53
C GLY A 42 4.49 10.35 -4.60
N VAL A 43 3.19 10.04 -4.45
CA VAL A 43 2.76 8.70 -4.00
C VAL A 43 3.25 7.64 -4.97
N ASP A 44 3.52 6.45 -4.47
CA ASP A 44 4.02 5.33 -5.28
C ASP A 44 2.88 4.65 -6.04
N SER A 45 1.69 4.61 -5.46
CA SER A 45 0.50 4.05 -6.09
C SER A 45 -0.80 4.64 -5.54
N VAL A 46 -1.87 4.52 -6.31
CA VAL A 46 -3.24 4.91 -5.93
C VAL A 46 -4.18 3.73 -6.19
N ILE A 47 -4.89 3.28 -5.16
CA ILE A 47 -5.94 2.27 -5.26
C ILE A 47 -7.28 2.98 -5.47
N LEU A 48 -7.89 2.78 -6.63
CA LEU A 48 -9.19 3.33 -7.01
C LEU A 48 -10.32 2.54 -6.33
N ARG A 49 -10.73 2.96 -5.14
CA ARG A 49 -11.66 2.24 -4.27
C ARG A 49 -12.99 2.98 -4.12
N GLU A 50 -13.97 2.62 -4.95
CA GLU A 50 -15.32 3.19 -4.91
C GLU A 50 -16.37 2.10 -4.66
N LYS A 51 -16.52 1.70 -3.39
CA LYS A 51 -17.35 0.54 -2.98
C LYS A 51 -18.86 0.71 -3.17
N ASP A 52 -19.32 1.94 -3.32
CA ASP A 52 -20.74 2.26 -3.46
C ASP A 52 -21.17 2.46 -4.92
N LEU A 53 -20.24 2.32 -5.88
CA LEU A 53 -20.56 2.30 -7.30
C LEU A 53 -20.99 0.90 -7.73
N ARG A 54 -21.89 0.84 -8.73
CA ARG A 54 -22.12 -0.39 -9.48
C ARG A 54 -20.96 -0.63 -10.44
N GLU A 55 -20.78 -1.87 -10.85
CA GLU A 55 -19.68 -2.27 -11.75
C GLU A 55 -19.63 -1.44 -13.04
N SER A 56 -20.77 -1.15 -13.67
CA SER A 56 -20.83 -0.34 -14.89
C SER A 56 -20.35 1.10 -14.68
N GLU A 57 -20.64 1.67 -13.52
CA GLU A 57 -20.22 3.03 -13.14
C GLU A 57 -18.73 3.05 -12.78
N TYR A 58 -18.27 2.01 -12.07
CA TYR A 58 -16.87 1.81 -11.77
C TYR A 58 -16.04 1.62 -13.04
N LEU A 59 -16.54 0.88 -14.03
CA LEU A 59 -15.89 0.72 -15.34
C LEU A 59 -15.68 2.06 -16.05
N ALA A 60 -16.70 2.93 -16.07
CA ALA A 60 -16.59 4.25 -16.65
C ALA A 60 -15.53 5.10 -15.93
N LEU A 61 -15.56 5.09 -14.59
CA LEU A 61 -14.58 5.80 -13.78
C LEU A 61 -13.15 5.26 -13.96
N ALA A 62 -12.98 3.94 -14.01
CA ALA A 62 -11.70 3.28 -14.18
C ALA A 62 -11.04 3.71 -15.49
N LYS A 63 -11.80 3.81 -16.59
CA LYS A 63 -11.29 4.31 -17.88
C LYS A 63 -10.75 5.74 -17.77
N GLU A 64 -11.48 6.64 -17.11
CA GLU A 64 -11.01 8.02 -16.92
C GLU A 64 -9.77 8.08 -16.03
N ALA A 65 -9.77 7.34 -14.92
CA ALA A 65 -8.65 7.28 -14.00
C ALA A 65 -7.38 6.75 -14.69
N ILE A 66 -7.48 5.70 -15.52
CA ILE A 66 -6.34 5.16 -16.28
C ILE A 66 -5.75 6.25 -17.19
N ARG A 67 -6.58 6.96 -17.96
CA ARG A 67 -6.11 8.05 -18.83
C ARG A 67 -5.41 9.16 -18.08
N ILE A 68 -5.92 9.53 -16.90
CA ILE A 68 -5.29 10.55 -16.03
C ILE A 68 -3.87 10.12 -15.64
N PHE A 69 -3.69 8.87 -15.20
CA PHE A 69 -2.39 8.38 -14.73
C PHE A 69 -1.41 8.21 -15.89
N GLU A 70 -1.84 7.65 -17.02
CA GLU A 70 -1.02 7.56 -18.24
C GLU A 70 -0.54 8.93 -18.71
N SER A 71 -1.44 9.93 -18.71
CA SER A 71 -1.12 11.31 -19.10
C SER A 71 -0.12 11.95 -18.15
N ALA A 72 -0.30 11.77 -16.84
CA ALA A 72 0.62 12.28 -15.83
C ALA A 72 2.01 11.63 -15.95
N ASN A 73 2.07 10.31 -16.13
CA ASN A 73 3.34 9.57 -16.26
C ASN A 73 4.06 9.89 -17.57
N LYS A 74 3.33 10.14 -18.67
CA LYS A 74 3.92 10.60 -19.93
C LYS A 74 4.55 12.00 -19.79
N ALA A 75 3.87 12.93 -19.13
CA ALA A 75 4.40 14.27 -18.87
C ALA A 75 5.67 14.25 -18.01
N ASN A 76 5.79 13.31 -17.07
CA ASN A 76 7.00 13.14 -16.26
C ASN A 76 8.20 12.64 -17.10
N LYS A 77 7.96 11.81 -18.12
CA LYS A 77 9.01 11.28 -19.01
C LYS A 77 9.56 12.36 -19.95
N THR A 78 8.70 13.23 -20.50
CA THR A 78 9.13 14.31 -21.40
C THR A 78 9.99 15.36 -20.69
N ASN A 79 9.66 15.72 -19.45
CA ASN A 79 10.41 16.71 -18.68
C ASN A 79 11.80 16.24 -18.24
N SER A 80 12.09 14.93 -18.33
CA SER A 80 13.39 14.36 -17.99
C SER A 80 14.37 14.29 -19.16
N ALA A 81 13.93 14.56 -20.40
CA ALA A 81 14.77 14.42 -21.59
C ALA A 81 15.64 15.66 -21.90
N ASP A 82 15.30 16.83 -21.34
CA ASP A 82 15.99 18.11 -21.62
C ASP A 82 17.04 18.55 -20.59
N THR A 83 17.31 17.74 -19.56
CA THR A 83 18.36 18.06 -18.57
C THR A 83 19.57 17.15 -18.76
N ASN A 84 20.72 17.79 -19.00
CA ASN A 84 22.02 17.14 -19.16
C ASN A 84 22.25 16.06 -18.09
N LYS A 85 22.65 14.91 -18.60
CA LYS A 85 22.96 13.62 -17.97
C LYS A 85 24.08 13.75 -16.93
N ALA A 86 23.81 14.41 -15.80
CA ALA A 86 24.75 14.58 -14.69
C ALA A 86 24.02 14.79 -13.34
N ASN A 87 23.09 13.91 -13.00
CA ASN A 87 22.72 13.55 -11.61
C ASN A 87 21.64 12.44 -11.65
N ALA A 88 22.07 11.20 -11.81
CA ALA A 88 21.24 10.01 -11.97
C ALA A 88 20.55 9.53 -10.66
N ASN A 89 20.09 10.45 -9.80
CA ASN A 89 19.42 10.12 -8.53
C ASN A 89 17.97 10.63 -8.41
N ASN A 90 17.45 11.36 -9.40
CA ASN A 90 16.00 11.67 -9.45
C ASN A 90 15.27 10.62 -10.28
N SER A 91 15.04 9.45 -9.68
CA SER A 91 14.09 8.46 -10.20
C SER A 91 12.70 9.11 -10.20
N SER A 92 12.25 9.58 -11.36
CA SER A 92 10.87 9.99 -11.60
C SER A 92 9.97 8.76 -11.53
N ASN A 93 9.68 8.30 -10.31
CA ASN A 93 8.84 7.14 -10.07
C ASN A 93 7.46 7.40 -10.65
N GLU A 94 7.12 6.62 -11.67
CA GLU A 94 5.80 6.51 -12.27
C GLU A 94 4.78 6.09 -11.19
N CYS A 95 3.72 6.88 -11.05
CA CYS A 95 2.65 6.59 -10.10
C CYS A 95 1.72 5.53 -10.71
N LYS A 96 1.53 4.41 -10.02
CA LYS A 96 0.67 3.32 -10.49
C LYS A 96 -0.77 3.53 -10.04
N LEU A 97 -1.73 3.38 -10.94
CA LEU A 97 -3.14 3.21 -10.58
C LEU A 97 -3.43 1.71 -10.40
N ILE A 98 -4.21 1.36 -9.38
CA ILE A 98 -4.59 -0.03 -9.05
C ILE A 98 -6.12 -0.09 -8.95
N LEU A 99 -6.76 -0.97 -9.71
CA LEU A 99 -8.21 -1.18 -9.66
C LEU A 99 -8.60 -2.02 -8.44
N HIS A 100 -9.84 -1.94 -7.99
CA HIS A 100 -10.31 -2.58 -6.76
C HIS A 100 -11.75 -3.07 -6.89
N ASN A 101 -12.08 -4.14 -6.15
CA ASN A 101 -13.38 -4.80 -6.04
C ASN A 101 -13.84 -5.55 -7.30
N PHE A 102 -13.96 -4.87 -8.44
CA PHE A 102 -14.54 -5.45 -9.65
C PHE A 102 -13.46 -6.06 -10.55
N ILE A 103 -13.09 -7.32 -10.30
CA ILE A 103 -12.03 -7.97 -11.10
C ILE A 103 -12.41 -8.09 -12.59
N GLU A 104 -13.70 -8.27 -12.89
CA GLU A 104 -14.22 -8.28 -14.27
C GLU A 104 -13.92 -6.97 -15.01
N VAL A 105 -13.88 -5.84 -14.29
CA VAL A 105 -13.48 -4.55 -14.89
C VAL A 105 -12.00 -4.55 -15.24
N ALA A 106 -11.14 -5.15 -14.41
CA ALA A 106 -9.72 -5.30 -14.72
C ALA A 106 -9.50 -6.20 -15.95
N TYR A 107 -10.20 -7.34 -16.03
CA TYR A 107 -10.15 -8.22 -17.21
C TYR A 107 -10.64 -7.52 -18.48
N LYS A 108 -11.79 -6.86 -18.42
CA LYS A 108 -12.38 -6.15 -19.56
C LYS A 108 -11.50 -5.01 -20.09
N LEU A 109 -10.72 -4.39 -19.23
CA LEU A 109 -9.80 -3.32 -19.58
C LEU A 109 -8.38 -3.83 -19.86
N GLU A 110 -8.13 -5.14 -19.73
CA GLU A 110 -6.78 -5.75 -19.78
C GLU A 110 -5.79 -5.01 -18.86
N TYR A 111 -6.29 -4.55 -17.70
CA TYR A 111 -5.52 -3.68 -16.81
C TYR A 111 -4.74 -4.51 -15.77
N PRO A 112 -3.41 -4.36 -15.69
CA PRO A 112 -2.54 -5.34 -15.03
C PRO A 112 -2.55 -5.25 -13.50
N PHE A 113 -3.02 -4.14 -12.92
CA PHE A 113 -2.88 -3.89 -11.48
C PHE A 113 -4.24 -3.94 -10.77
N PHE A 114 -4.39 -4.90 -9.86
CA PHE A 114 -5.62 -5.12 -9.10
C PHE A 114 -5.35 -5.30 -7.60
N HIS A 115 -6.24 -4.75 -6.78
CA HIS A 115 -6.28 -4.97 -5.34
C HIS A 115 -7.64 -5.53 -4.94
N ALA A 116 -7.66 -6.79 -4.50
CA ALA A 116 -8.88 -7.48 -4.09
C ALA A 116 -9.26 -7.13 -2.64
N PRO A 117 -10.54 -6.87 -2.35
CA PRO A 117 -11.11 -7.21 -1.05
C PRO A 117 -10.92 -8.71 -0.78
N PHE A 118 -10.81 -9.11 0.50
CA PHE A 118 -10.62 -10.52 0.84
C PHE A 118 -11.71 -11.44 0.25
N CYS A 119 -12.98 -11.04 0.31
CA CYS A 119 -14.09 -11.84 -0.26
C CYS A 119 -13.93 -12.11 -1.77
N VAL A 120 -13.37 -11.15 -2.52
CA VAL A 120 -13.08 -11.34 -3.95
C VAL A 120 -11.95 -12.36 -4.13
N LEU A 121 -10.94 -12.37 -3.25
CA LEU A 121 -9.90 -13.40 -3.26
C LEU A 121 -10.50 -14.79 -2.97
N GLU A 122 -11.40 -14.90 -2.00
CA GLU A 122 -12.09 -16.16 -1.66
C GLU A 122 -12.87 -16.71 -2.85
N ASP A 123 -13.55 -15.84 -3.59
CA ASP A 123 -14.27 -16.22 -4.81
C ASP A 123 -13.30 -16.76 -5.88
N LEU A 124 -12.13 -16.14 -6.05
CA LEU A 124 -11.12 -16.62 -7.01
C LEU A 124 -10.54 -17.98 -6.63
N VAL A 125 -10.26 -18.17 -5.33
CA VAL A 125 -9.80 -19.47 -4.78
C VAL A 125 -10.85 -20.54 -5.04
N SER A 126 -12.11 -20.27 -4.67
CA SER A 126 -13.21 -21.23 -4.76
C SER A 126 -13.51 -21.65 -6.20
N ASN A 127 -13.43 -20.70 -7.13
CA ASN A 127 -13.67 -20.94 -8.55
C ASN A 127 -12.42 -21.41 -9.31
N LYS A 128 -11.29 -21.64 -8.63
CA LYS A 128 -10.00 -22.04 -9.23
C LYS A 128 -9.56 -21.11 -10.37
N ILE A 129 -9.84 -19.81 -10.23
CA ILE A 129 -9.51 -18.81 -11.26
C ILE A 129 -8.03 -18.47 -11.14
N SER A 130 -7.26 -18.77 -12.18
CA SER A 130 -5.86 -18.35 -12.26
C SER A 130 -5.76 -16.83 -12.46
N THR A 131 -4.91 -16.19 -11.65
CA THR A 131 -4.59 -14.76 -11.73
C THR A 131 -3.67 -14.40 -12.89
N GLN A 132 -3.01 -15.40 -13.50
CA GLN A 132 -2.25 -15.21 -14.75
C GLN A 132 -3.13 -14.60 -15.86
N LYS A 133 -4.46 -14.66 -15.72
CA LYS A 133 -5.41 -14.02 -16.63
C LYS A 133 -5.51 -12.49 -16.50
N ILE A 134 -5.01 -11.85 -15.43
CA ILE A 134 -5.08 -10.37 -15.33
C ILE A 134 -4.05 -9.76 -16.28
N SER A 135 -2.80 -10.22 -16.20
CA SER A 135 -1.79 -10.17 -17.27
C SER A 135 -0.57 -10.97 -16.85
N GLU A 136 0.31 -11.35 -17.78
CA GLU A 136 1.57 -12.07 -17.49
C GLU A 136 2.50 -11.31 -16.52
N ASN A 137 2.35 -9.98 -16.42
CA ASN A 137 3.09 -9.11 -15.50
C ASN A 137 2.16 -8.38 -14.51
N GLY A 138 1.01 -9.00 -14.22
CA GLY A 138 -0.01 -8.42 -13.35
C GLY A 138 0.49 -8.29 -11.91
N VAL A 139 -0.11 -7.36 -11.16
CA VAL A 139 0.06 -7.26 -9.72
C VAL A 139 -1.29 -7.46 -9.06
N LEU A 140 -1.36 -8.42 -8.16
CA LEU A 140 -2.50 -8.69 -7.30
C LEU A 140 -2.15 -8.43 -5.84
N GLY A 141 -2.76 -7.40 -5.25
CA GLY A 141 -2.76 -7.24 -3.80
C GLY A 141 -4.07 -7.70 -3.16
N VAL A 142 -4.05 -7.96 -1.86
CA VAL A 142 -5.28 -8.22 -1.09
C VAL A 142 -5.27 -7.50 0.26
N SER A 143 -6.43 -7.01 0.69
CA SER A 143 -6.61 -6.51 2.07
C SER A 143 -6.84 -7.67 3.03
N ILE A 144 -6.11 -7.70 4.15
CA ILE A 144 -6.25 -8.70 5.21
C ILE A 144 -6.51 -8.08 6.59
N HIS A 145 -7.21 -8.83 7.42
CA HIS A 145 -7.68 -8.51 8.77
C HIS A 145 -7.45 -9.66 9.77
N SER A 146 -6.88 -10.78 9.36
CA SER A 146 -6.50 -11.87 10.28
C SER A 146 -5.31 -12.69 9.76
N LEU A 147 -4.78 -13.59 10.61
CA LEU A 147 -3.70 -14.51 10.22
C LEU A 147 -4.19 -15.66 9.33
N GLU A 148 -5.47 -16.02 9.45
CA GLU A 148 -6.14 -16.98 8.58
C GLU A 148 -6.25 -16.42 7.17
N GLU A 149 -6.66 -15.15 7.03
CA GLU A 149 -6.69 -14.46 5.74
C GLU A 149 -5.29 -14.35 5.11
N LEU A 150 -4.26 -14.10 5.93
CA LEU A 150 -2.86 -14.14 5.48
C LEU A 150 -2.48 -15.52 4.91
N ALA A 151 -2.90 -16.61 5.56
CA ALA A 151 -2.59 -17.96 5.08
C ALA A 151 -3.20 -18.22 3.70
N VAL A 152 -4.47 -17.84 3.50
CA VAL A 152 -5.15 -17.94 2.20
C VAL A 152 -4.42 -17.09 1.14
N ALA A 153 -4.03 -15.87 1.48
CA ALA A 153 -3.29 -14.99 0.57
C ALA A 153 -1.92 -15.57 0.17
N LEU A 154 -1.22 -16.23 1.12
CA LEU A 154 0.06 -16.88 0.86
C LEU A 154 -0.08 -18.09 -0.05
N ASP A 155 -1.06 -18.94 0.22
CA ASP A 155 -1.32 -20.14 -0.57
C ASP A 155 -1.78 -19.80 -1.99
N PHE A 156 -2.49 -18.68 -2.16
CA PHE A 156 -2.90 -18.17 -3.46
C PHE A 156 -1.76 -17.49 -4.24
N GLY A 157 -0.77 -16.93 -3.55
CA GLY A 157 0.40 -16.29 -4.17
C GLY A 157 0.19 -14.85 -4.62
N VAL A 158 -0.42 -14.01 -3.79
CA VAL A 158 -0.62 -12.56 -4.06
C VAL A 158 0.71 -11.76 -4.06
N ASP A 159 0.83 -10.68 -4.82
CA ASP A 159 2.07 -9.91 -4.85
C ASP A 159 2.32 -9.05 -3.60
N TYR A 160 1.26 -8.69 -2.87
CA TYR A 160 1.37 -7.95 -1.61
C TYR A 160 0.09 -8.05 -0.77
N VAL A 161 0.20 -7.68 0.50
CA VAL A 161 -0.96 -7.56 1.40
C VAL A 161 -1.06 -6.16 1.99
N ILE A 162 -2.30 -5.68 2.17
CA ILE A 162 -2.61 -4.50 2.98
C ILE A 162 -3.21 -4.99 4.30
N ALA A 163 -2.52 -4.76 5.41
CA ALA A 163 -2.93 -5.18 6.74
C ALA A 163 -3.58 -4.02 7.51
N GLY A 164 -4.82 -4.20 7.96
CA GLY A 164 -5.54 -3.20 8.75
C GLY A 164 -6.50 -3.80 9.79
N ASN A 165 -7.03 -3.01 10.73
CA ASN A 165 -6.76 -1.58 10.95
C ASN A 165 -5.68 -1.39 12.02
N VAL A 166 -4.63 -0.62 11.70
CA VAL A 166 -3.54 -0.29 12.63
C VAL A 166 -3.98 0.77 13.65
N PHE A 167 -4.49 1.92 13.20
CA PHE A 167 -5.12 2.92 14.09
C PHE A 167 -6.63 2.95 13.89
N GLU A 168 -7.34 3.53 14.87
CA GLU A 168 -8.75 3.88 14.73
C GLU A 168 -8.94 4.77 13.51
N SER A 169 -10.01 4.54 12.76
CA SER A 169 -10.34 5.35 11.60
C SER A 169 -11.78 5.83 11.72
N ALA A 170 -12.03 7.09 11.37
CA ALA A 170 -13.38 7.66 11.30
C ALA A 170 -14.33 6.90 10.34
N CYS A 171 -13.83 5.95 9.53
CA CYS A 171 -14.65 5.14 8.64
C CYS A 171 -15.15 3.82 9.25
N LYS A 172 -14.76 3.51 10.49
CA LYS A 172 -15.32 2.41 11.29
C LYS A 172 -15.44 2.90 12.73
N GLU A 173 -16.43 3.76 13.00
CA GLU A 173 -16.74 4.21 14.37
C GLU A 173 -16.92 2.98 15.29
N GLY A 174 -16.24 2.98 16.43
CA GLY A 174 -16.30 1.90 17.41
C GLY A 174 -15.35 0.70 17.18
N VAL A 175 -14.53 0.70 16.12
CA VAL A 175 -13.48 -0.33 15.94
C VAL A 175 -12.14 0.19 16.46
N GLN A 176 -11.75 -0.25 17.65
CA GLN A 176 -10.44 0.03 18.24
C GLN A 176 -9.34 -0.43 17.26
N GLY A 177 -8.39 0.45 16.96
CA GLY A 177 -7.23 0.09 16.15
C GLY A 177 -6.47 -1.06 16.82
N ARG A 178 -6.06 -2.08 16.06
CA ARG A 178 -5.30 -3.22 16.60
C ARG A 178 -3.84 -2.85 16.92
N GLY A 179 -3.46 -1.60 16.67
CA GLY A 179 -2.11 -1.10 16.81
C GLY A 179 -1.15 -1.80 15.87
N VAL A 180 0.14 -1.65 16.17
CA VAL A 180 1.21 -2.37 15.49
C VAL A 180 1.30 -3.85 15.88
N GLU A 181 0.51 -4.31 16.85
CA GLU A 181 0.54 -5.69 17.31
C GLU A 181 0.10 -6.67 16.22
N PHE A 182 -0.95 -6.32 15.47
CA PHE A 182 -1.37 -7.13 14.33
C PHE A 182 -0.26 -7.25 13.26
N LEU A 183 0.53 -6.19 13.04
CA LEU A 183 1.69 -6.25 12.15
C LEU A 183 2.78 -7.19 12.71
N ARG A 184 3.00 -7.19 14.04
CA ARG A 184 3.93 -8.13 14.69
C ARG A 184 3.50 -9.58 14.52
N GLU A 185 2.22 -9.86 14.72
CA GLU A 185 1.65 -11.19 14.53
C GLU A 185 1.87 -11.70 13.09
N ILE A 186 1.61 -10.84 12.09
CA ILE A 186 1.87 -11.16 10.68
C ILE A 186 3.36 -11.46 10.45
N LEU A 187 4.26 -10.61 10.94
CA LEU A 187 5.70 -10.80 10.77
C LEU A 187 6.20 -12.09 11.44
N ALA A 188 5.69 -12.41 12.65
CA ALA A 188 5.99 -13.64 13.35
C ALA A 188 5.49 -14.87 12.57
N ARG A 189 4.25 -14.83 12.06
CA ARG A 189 3.66 -15.90 11.26
C ARG A 189 4.44 -16.17 9.97
N LEU A 190 4.90 -15.11 9.29
CA LEU A 190 5.74 -15.23 8.09
C LEU A 190 7.15 -15.76 8.42
N GLY A 191 7.71 -15.43 9.58
CA GLY A 191 8.98 -15.97 10.04
C GLY A 191 8.93 -17.47 10.36
N GLN A 192 7.76 -17.96 10.77
CA GLN A 192 7.49 -19.37 11.06
C GLN A 192 6.96 -20.16 9.86
N HIS A 193 6.87 -19.55 8.67
CA HIS A 193 6.34 -20.24 7.49
C HIS A 193 7.26 -21.39 7.06
N LYS A 194 6.73 -22.63 7.08
CA LYS A 194 7.51 -23.86 6.82
C LYS A 194 7.24 -24.53 5.47
N ASN A 195 6.22 -24.10 4.72
CA ASN A 195 5.95 -24.69 3.40
C ASN A 195 7.09 -24.33 2.45
N ASP A 196 7.89 -25.31 2.05
CA ASP A 196 9.09 -25.10 1.24
C ASP A 196 8.79 -24.48 -0.13
N LEU A 197 7.58 -24.67 -0.69
CA LEU A 197 7.17 -24.08 -1.96
C LEU A 197 6.92 -22.57 -1.87
N THR A 198 6.39 -22.10 -0.73
CA THR A 198 6.01 -20.69 -0.54
C THR A 198 6.88 -19.94 0.46
N LYS A 199 7.87 -20.61 1.06
CA LYS A 199 8.75 -20.05 2.10
C LYS A 199 9.52 -18.82 1.62
N ASP A 200 10.08 -18.85 0.42
CA ASP A 200 10.86 -17.72 -0.09
C ASP A 200 9.96 -16.57 -0.53
N PHE A 201 8.77 -16.86 -1.02
CA PHE A 201 7.74 -15.87 -1.28
C PHE A 201 7.24 -15.22 0.03
N ALA A 202 6.89 -16.00 1.05
CA ALA A 202 6.48 -15.51 2.38
C ALA A 202 7.57 -14.68 3.08
N LYS A 203 8.85 -14.93 2.76
CA LYS A 203 9.97 -14.10 3.23
C LYS A 203 10.06 -12.74 2.55
N ASN A 204 9.51 -12.59 1.35
CA ASN A 204 9.64 -11.37 0.54
C ASN A 204 8.31 -10.64 0.32
N LEU A 205 7.19 -11.18 0.80
CA LEU A 205 5.86 -10.58 0.66
C LEU A 205 5.84 -9.15 1.26
N PRO A 206 5.61 -8.12 0.42
CA PRO A 206 5.42 -6.74 0.88
C PRO A 206 4.14 -6.60 1.69
N ILE A 207 4.26 -5.98 2.86
CA ILE A 207 3.12 -5.65 3.73
C ILE A 207 2.97 -4.13 3.80
N TYR A 208 1.78 -3.64 3.53
CA TYR A 208 1.43 -2.23 3.74
C TYR A 208 0.45 -2.09 4.90
N ALA A 209 0.76 -1.19 5.82
CA ALA A 209 -0.14 -0.90 6.94
C ALA A 209 -1.28 0.04 6.49
N VAL A 210 -2.51 -0.20 6.96
CA VAL A 210 -3.65 0.71 6.76
C VAL A 210 -4.48 0.88 8.03
N GLY A 211 -5.18 2.00 8.12
CA GLY A 211 -6.13 2.31 9.19
C GLY A 211 -5.70 3.54 9.98
N GLY A 212 -6.39 4.66 9.75
CA GLY A 212 -6.16 5.92 10.47
C GLY A 212 -4.80 6.59 10.24
N ILE A 213 -3.95 6.06 9.35
CA ILE A 213 -2.59 6.57 9.15
C ILE A 213 -2.64 7.94 8.47
N CYS A 214 -1.93 8.90 9.05
CA CYS A 214 -1.73 10.26 8.57
C CYS A 214 -0.35 10.77 9.00
N LYS A 215 0.06 11.94 8.51
CA LYS A 215 1.34 12.59 8.85
C LYS A 215 1.56 12.70 10.35
N GLU A 216 0.51 12.99 11.11
CA GLU A 216 0.55 13.24 12.56
C GLU A 216 0.93 11.98 13.36
N ASN A 217 0.49 10.79 12.91
CA ASN A 217 0.83 9.50 13.56
C ASN A 217 1.90 8.69 12.82
N LEU A 218 2.32 9.12 11.63
CA LEU A 218 3.30 8.41 10.81
C LEU A 218 4.65 8.24 11.53
N ALA A 219 5.12 9.26 12.24
CA ALA A 219 6.37 9.17 13.00
C ALA A 219 6.31 8.10 14.09
N MET A 220 5.19 8.02 14.81
CA MET A 220 4.98 6.98 15.83
C MET A 220 4.96 5.59 15.20
N LEU A 221 4.19 5.42 14.12
CA LEU A 221 4.13 4.16 13.39
C LEU A 221 5.50 3.73 12.88
N CYS A 222 6.29 4.64 12.31
CA CYS A 222 7.63 4.35 11.82
C CYS A 222 8.56 3.89 12.96
N LYS A 223 8.51 4.55 14.12
CA LYS A 223 9.25 4.13 15.31
C LYS A 223 8.79 2.76 15.80
N ASP A 224 7.49 2.53 15.84
CA ASP A 224 6.93 1.25 16.26
C ASP A 224 7.31 0.12 15.30
N ILE A 225 7.28 0.35 13.99
CA ILE A 225 7.80 -0.61 12.99
C ILE A 225 9.30 -0.84 13.23
N LYS A 226 10.09 0.22 13.45
CA LYS A 226 11.53 0.10 13.74
C LYS A 226 11.81 -0.70 15.02
N ASN A 227 10.97 -0.55 16.05
CA ASN A 227 11.13 -1.16 17.38
C ASN A 227 10.47 -2.55 17.53
N ALA A 228 9.38 -2.80 16.81
CA ALA A 228 8.65 -4.07 16.77
C ALA A 228 9.47 -5.19 16.15
N LEU A 229 10.50 -4.81 15.39
CA LEU A 229 11.52 -5.69 14.85
C LEU A 229 12.54 -5.93 15.96
N PRO A 230 12.85 -7.19 16.32
CA PRO A 230 13.51 -7.52 17.57
C PRO A 230 14.77 -6.70 17.83
N ASN A 231 14.66 -5.73 18.74
CA ASN A 231 15.78 -5.13 19.44
C ASN A 231 16.30 -6.18 20.42
N SER A 232 17.41 -6.84 20.11
CA SER A 232 18.16 -7.60 21.12
C SER A 232 18.85 -6.62 22.07
N ARG A 233 18.09 -6.00 22.97
CA ARG A 233 18.55 -5.63 24.31
C ARG A 233 17.79 -6.48 25.33
N THR A 234 17.75 -7.79 25.12
CA THR A 234 17.82 -8.68 26.28
C THR A 234 19.25 -8.58 26.80
N GLN A 235 19.42 -8.15 28.04
CA GLN A 235 20.66 -8.28 28.78
C GLN A 235 21.07 -9.76 28.76
N ALA A 236 21.92 -10.15 27.81
CA ALA A 236 22.58 -11.43 27.85
C ALA A 236 23.76 -11.27 28.80
N SER A 237 23.66 -11.94 29.95
CA SER A 237 24.81 -12.17 30.81
C SER A 237 25.94 -12.77 29.99
N ASN A 238 27.15 -12.30 30.29
CA ASN A 238 28.40 -12.75 29.69
C ASN A 238 28.45 -14.27 29.60
N ASN A 239 28.48 -14.81 28.38
CA ASN A 239 29.28 -15.98 28.06
C ASN A 239 29.54 -16.05 26.55
N ALA A 240 30.81 -15.89 26.20
CA ALA A 240 31.34 -15.82 24.87
C ALA A 240 31.30 -17.19 24.16
N LYS A 241 30.41 -17.36 23.18
CA LYS A 241 30.52 -18.30 22.06
C LYS A 241 29.64 -17.80 20.91
N THR A 242 30.19 -16.99 19.99
CA THR A 242 29.42 -16.61 18.79
C THR A 242 30.31 -16.28 17.59
N SER A 243 30.07 -17.00 16.49
CA SER A 243 30.45 -16.58 15.13
C SER A 243 29.39 -17.01 14.10
N VAL A 244 28.69 -18.13 14.32
CA VAL A 244 27.61 -18.59 13.42
C VAL A 244 26.22 -18.10 13.83
N GLN A 245 25.96 -17.92 15.13
CA GLN A 245 24.64 -17.49 15.64
C GLN A 245 24.40 -15.98 15.42
N GLU A 246 25.45 -15.16 15.46
CA GLU A 246 25.37 -13.72 15.21
C GLU A 246 25.03 -13.39 13.75
N VAL A 247 25.60 -14.11 12.79
CA VAL A 247 25.32 -13.93 11.35
C VAL A 247 23.86 -14.25 11.02
N LYS A 248 23.33 -15.40 11.49
CA LYS A 248 21.91 -15.77 11.33
C LYS A 248 20.95 -14.74 11.94
N THR A 249 21.35 -14.14 13.06
CA THR A 249 20.55 -13.13 13.77
C THR A 249 20.54 -11.79 13.02
N MET A 250 21.67 -11.40 12.42
CA MET A 250 21.77 -10.19 11.59
C MET A 250 20.98 -10.32 10.28
N GLU A 251 21.00 -11.50 9.66
CA GLU A 251 20.24 -11.79 8.44
C GLU A 251 18.72 -11.78 8.71
N ALA A 252 18.27 -12.39 9.82
CA ALA A 252 16.88 -12.30 10.27
C ALA A 252 16.44 -10.86 10.59
N LYS A 253 17.31 -10.03 11.18
CA LYS A 253 17.08 -8.60 11.44
C LYS A 253 16.94 -7.79 10.14
N LYS A 254 17.74 -8.10 9.12
CA LYS A 254 17.67 -7.45 7.79
C LYS A 254 16.40 -7.85 7.03
N ILE A 255 16.00 -9.12 7.13
CA ILE A 255 14.77 -9.67 6.53
C ILE A 255 13.52 -9.06 7.18
N ALA A 256 13.46 -8.96 8.51
CA ALA A 256 12.29 -8.42 9.20
C ALA A 256 12.10 -6.91 8.94
N ARG A 257 13.20 -6.14 8.85
CA ARG A 257 13.21 -4.72 8.43
C ARG A 257 12.79 -4.48 6.98
N ALA A 258 12.86 -5.51 6.13
CA ALA A 258 12.54 -5.41 4.72
C ALA A 258 11.06 -5.72 4.38
N LYS A 259 10.24 -6.17 5.34
CA LYS A 259 8.88 -6.69 5.06
C LYS A 259 7.75 -5.68 5.13
N ILE A 260 7.79 -4.72 6.06
CA ILE A 260 6.83 -3.61 6.04
C ILE A 260 7.27 -2.65 4.95
N ALA A 261 6.63 -2.77 3.80
CA ALA A 261 7.00 -2.08 2.58
C ALA A 261 6.44 -0.67 2.51
N GLY A 262 5.45 -0.32 3.33
CA GLY A 262 4.90 1.02 3.33
C GLY A 262 3.61 1.19 4.12
N VAL A 263 2.91 2.28 3.82
CA VAL A 263 1.63 2.64 4.43
C VAL A 263 0.60 3.02 3.38
N CYS A 264 -0.66 2.82 3.71
CA CYS A 264 -1.79 3.29 2.94
C CYS A 264 -2.53 4.41 3.67
N MET A 265 -2.84 5.49 2.96
CA MET A 265 -3.57 6.64 3.50
C MET A 265 -4.80 6.93 2.64
N ARG A 266 -5.96 7.14 3.27
CA ARG A 266 -7.22 7.51 2.60
C ARG A 266 -7.55 8.97 2.86
N SER A 267 -8.25 9.27 3.96
CA SER A 267 -8.80 10.61 4.23
C SER A 267 -7.73 11.70 4.19
N ALA A 268 -6.59 11.46 4.83
CA ALA A 268 -5.41 12.33 4.78
C ALA A 268 -5.02 12.75 3.34
N LEU A 269 -5.00 11.81 2.39
CA LEU A 269 -4.63 12.08 1.00
C LEU A 269 -5.82 12.40 0.09
N MET A 270 -7.05 12.25 0.53
CA MET A 270 -8.24 12.72 -0.20
C MET A 270 -8.61 14.16 0.16
N GLU A 271 -8.25 14.62 1.36
CA GLU A 271 -8.71 15.88 1.94
C GLU A 271 -7.59 16.92 2.07
N CYS A 272 -6.30 16.53 2.11
CA CYS A 272 -5.22 17.53 2.23
C CYS A 272 -5.23 18.52 1.07
N GLU A 273 -5.01 19.80 1.33
CA GLU A 273 -5.04 20.85 0.30
C GLU A 273 -4.01 20.61 -0.81
N ASN A 274 -2.77 20.24 -0.45
CA ASN A 274 -1.68 20.01 -1.39
C ASN A 274 -1.05 18.62 -1.18
N PRO A 275 -1.47 17.60 -1.96
CA PRO A 275 -0.91 16.24 -1.88
C PRO A 275 0.60 16.18 -2.06
N LYS A 276 1.17 16.97 -2.98
CA LYS A 276 2.61 16.95 -3.24
C LYS A 276 3.42 17.40 -2.02
N ALA A 277 3.02 18.50 -1.40
CA ALA A 277 3.66 18.98 -0.17
C ALA A 277 3.43 18.02 1.00
N TYR A 278 2.23 17.45 1.12
CA TYR A 278 1.90 16.47 2.16
C TYR A 278 2.79 15.23 2.08
N ILE A 279 2.98 14.70 0.87
CA ILE A 279 3.82 13.52 0.62
C ILE A 279 5.29 13.82 0.86
N ALA A 280 5.79 15.00 0.48
CA ALA A 280 7.16 15.42 0.79
C ALA A 280 7.43 15.38 2.30
N GLN A 281 6.52 15.97 3.09
CA GLN A 281 6.60 15.93 4.57
C GLN A 281 6.55 14.50 5.12
N CYS A 282 5.70 13.64 4.57
CA CYS A 282 5.64 12.23 4.98
C CYS A 282 6.96 11.50 4.68
N LYS A 283 7.57 11.74 3.50
CA LYS A 283 8.85 11.15 3.11
C LYS A 283 10.00 11.63 4.00
N GLU A 284 9.99 12.89 4.43
CA GLU A 284 10.95 13.40 5.42
C GLU A 284 10.82 12.65 6.77
N ILE A 285 9.59 12.46 7.26
CA ILE A 285 9.32 11.69 8.48
C ILE A 285 9.83 10.25 8.33
N ILE A 286 9.44 9.57 7.24
CA ILE A 286 9.88 8.20 6.95
C ILE A 286 11.40 8.12 6.91
N THR A 287 12.06 9.08 6.25
CA THR A 287 13.52 9.12 6.16
C THR A 287 14.15 9.28 7.53
N LYS A 288 13.65 10.22 8.33
CA LYS A 288 14.14 10.48 9.67
C LYS A 288 13.91 9.33 10.64
N GLU A 289 12.81 8.60 10.54
CA GLU A 289 12.44 7.60 11.55
C GLU A 289 12.86 6.17 11.14
N ILE A 290 12.83 5.84 9.84
CA ILE A 290 13.18 4.50 9.33
C ILE A 290 14.64 4.44 8.88
N TYR A 291 15.15 5.46 8.19
CA TYR A 291 16.49 5.43 7.57
C TYR A 291 17.57 6.20 8.32
N LYS A 292 17.23 7.01 9.33
CA LYS A 292 18.23 7.59 10.22
C LYS A 292 18.87 6.46 11.03
N ASP A 293 20.20 6.45 11.08
CA ASP A 293 21.12 5.40 11.54
C ASP A 293 21.72 4.50 10.43
N PHE A 294 21.56 4.88 9.15
CA PHE A 294 22.35 4.36 8.02
C PHE A 294 23.34 5.40 7.48
#